data_AF-A0A4R6KAA7-F1
#
_entry.id   AF-A0A4R6KAA7-F1
#
_cell.length_a   1.000
_cell.length_b   1.000
_cell.length_c   1.000
_cell.angle_alpha   90.00
_cell.angle_beta   90.00
_cell.angle_gamma   90.00
#
_symmetry.space_group_name_H-M   'P 1'
#
loop_
_entity.id
_entity.type
_entity.pdbx_description
1 polymer ?
#
loop_
_entity_poly.entity_id
_entity_poly.type
_entity_poly.pdbx_seq_one_letter_code
_entity_poly.pdbx_strand_id
1 'polypeptide(L)'
;MSSLSDITTGPSGISFADTRALHLRPESARPGAERFLIGTEFAHLHGPADGSLHACLPYDVVAEVIEKGWGELHPVARDGLRPTTLVMLFGPRDPDELEIIWQLVQVSHDFAITPARSDA
;
A
#
# COMPACT_ATOMS: atom_id res chain seq x y z
N MET A 1 5.16 9.34 15.80
CA MET A 1 5.23 8.30 14.75
C MET A 1 5.79 7.02 15.38
N SER A 2 5.03 5.93 15.38
CA SER A 2 5.49 4.59 15.76
C SER A 2 6.12 3.89 14.55
N SER A 3 6.98 2.89 14.77
CA SER A 3 7.50 2.05 13.68
C SER A 3 6.56 0.88 13.38
N LEU A 4 6.46 0.46 12.12
CA LEU A 4 5.80 -0.81 11.76
C LEU A 4 6.67 -2.00 12.19
N SER A 5 6.04 -3.06 12.69
CA SER A 5 6.70 -4.31 13.05
C SER A 5 6.87 -5.22 11.84
N ASP A 6 7.85 -6.12 11.90
CA ASP A 6 8.07 -7.18 10.93
C ASP A 6 8.22 -6.74 9.47
N ILE A 7 8.72 -5.52 9.26
CA ILE A 7 9.04 -5.03 7.91
C ILE A 7 10.54 -4.95 7.68
N THR A 8 10.93 -5.02 6.41
CA THR A 8 12.22 -4.57 5.89
C THR A 8 11.98 -3.53 4.79
N THR A 9 12.90 -2.57 4.68
CA THR A 9 12.90 -1.59 3.58
C THR A 9 13.93 -2.01 2.54
N GLY A 10 13.64 -1.77 1.26
CA GLY A 10 14.51 -2.16 0.16
C GLY A 10 14.06 -1.59 -1.18
N PRO A 11 14.71 -2.00 -2.29
CA PRO A 11 14.19 -1.71 -3.63
C PRO A 11 12.82 -2.39 -3.84
N SER A 12 11.98 -1.80 -4.68
CA SER A 12 10.77 -2.48 -5.17
C SER A 12 11.13 -3.63 -6.11
N GLY A 13 10.36 -4.71 -6.06
CA GLY A 13 10.49 -5.85 -6.96
C GLY A 13 9.75 -5.69 -8.29
N ILE A 14 8.91 -4.66 -8.44
CA ILE A 14 8.00 -4.49 -9.58
C ILE A 14 8.05 -3.09 -10.21
N SER A 15 8.75 -2.14 -9.58
CA SER A 15 8.82 -0.74 -10.04
C SER A 15 10.26 -0.31 -10.43
N PHE A 16 10.48 0.99 -10.60
CA PHE A 16 11.74 1.60 -11.02
C PHE A 16 12.87 1.40 -10.00
N ALA A 17 14.11 1.52 -10.46
CA ALA A 17 15.31 1.27 -9.64
C ALA A 17 15.44 2.21 -8.41
N ASP A 18 14.86 3.40 -8.47
CA ASP A 18 14.85 4.38 -7.39
C ASP A 18 13.63 4.26 -6.45
N THR A 19 12.72 3.33 -6.74
CA THR A 19 11.53 3.08 -5.92
C THR A 19 11.89 2.31 -4.65
N ARG A 20 11.47 2.84 -3.51
CA ARG A 20 11.68 2.22 -2.18
C ARG A 20 10.40 1.51 -1.75
N ALA A 21 10.52 0.25 -1.36
CA ALA A 21 9.42 -0.59 -0.93
C ALA A 21 9.46 -0.93 0.55
N LEU A 22 8.28 -1.21 1.10
CA LEU A 22 8.07 -1.85 2.39
C LEU A 22 7.71 -3.31 2.13
N HIS A 23 8.56 -4.21 2.63
CA HIS A 23 8.39 -5.65 2.52
C HIS A 23 8.07 -6.22 3.90
N LEU A 24 7.02 -7.05 4.00
CA LEU A 24 6.82 -7.85 5.20
C LEU A 24 7.86 -8.98 5.25
N ARG A 25 8.27 -9.35 6.46
CA ARG A 25 8.98 -10.61 6.69
C ARG A 25 8.07 -11.78 6.28
N PRO A 26 8.60 -12.80 5.57
CA PRO A 26 7.78 -13.89 5.04
C PRO A 26 6.88 -14.59 6.06
N GLU A 27 7.34 -14.71 7.32
CA GLU A 27 6.59 -15.30 8.43
C GLU A 27 5.35 -14.51 8.86
N SER A 28 5.36 -13.19 8.65
CA SER A 28 4.27 -12.29 9.03
C SER A 28 3.28 -12.04 7.89
N ALA A 29 3.69 -12.28 6.63
CA ALA A 29 2.84 -12.11 5.47
C ALA A 29 1.66 -13.10 5.44
N ARG A 30 0.48 -12.65 5.01
CA ARG A 30 -0.70 -13.52 4.78
C ARG A 30 -1.01 -13.65 3.30
N PRO A 31 -1.29 -14.86 2.79
CA PRO A 31 -1.54 -15.04 1.37
C PRO A 31 -2.74 -14.21 0.90
N GLY A 32 -2.64 -13.67 -0.32
CA GLY A 32 -3.69 -12.88 -0.96
C GLY A 32 -3.08 -11.96 -2.01
N ALA A 33 -3.43 -12.15 -3.28
CA ALA A 33 -2.90 -11.33 -4.38
C ALA A 33 -3.35 -9.86 -4.28
N GLU A 34 -4.41 -9.61 -3.52
CA GLU A 34 -4.98 -8.31 -3.20
C GLU A 34 -4.20 -7.55 -2.12
N ARG A 35 -3.26 -8.19 -1.41
CA ARG A 35 -2.54 -7.62 -0.26
C ARG A 35 -1.13 -7.13 -0.58
N PHE A 36 -0.58 -7.58 -1.70
CA PHE A 36 0.80 -7.31 -2.09
C PHE A 36 0.89 -6.91 -3.54
N LEU A 37 1.81 -5.99 -3.83
CA LEU A 37 2.20 -5.59 -5.18
C LEU A 37 2.99 -6.72 -5.85
N ILE A 38 3.96 -7.29 -5.13
CA ILE A 38 4.75 -8.46 -5.53
C ILE A 38 5.39 -9.10 -4.30
N GLY A 39 5.51 -10.43 -4.24
CA GLY A 39 6.15 -11.10 -3.10
C GLY A 39 5.51 -10.71 -1.76
N THR A 40 6.28 -10.04 -0.90
CA THR A 40 5.82 -9.48 0.39
C THR A 40 5.78 -7.94 0.42
N GLU A 41 5.87 -7.30 -0.75
CA GLU A 41 5.80 -5.85 -0.94
C GLU A 41 4.35 -5.37 -0.81
N PHE A 42 4.00 -4.71 0.29
CA PHE A 42 2.63 -4.23 0.53
C PHE A 42 2.45 -2.74 0.20
N ALA A 43 3.56 -2.00 0.11
CA ALA A 43 3.59 -0.62 -0.36
C ALA A 43 4.96 -0.24 -0.94
N HIS A 44 4.99 0.72 -1.85
CA HIS A 44 6.22 1.38 -2.29
C HIS A 44 6.03 2.87 -2.59
N LEU A 45 7.11 3.62 -2.47
CA LEU A 45 7.19 5.04 -2.79
C LEU A 45 8.12 5.23 -3.98
N HIS A 46 7.60 5.79 -5.07
CA HIS A 46 8.41 6.17 -6.22
C HIS A 46 9.43 7.24 -5.83
N GLY A 47 10.54 7.28 -6.57
CA GLY A 47 11.61 8.25 -6.34
C GLY A 47 11.18 9.71 -6.57
N PRO A 48 12.09 10.67 -6.36
CA PRO A 48 11.79 12.10 -6.31
C PRO A 48 11.13 12.71 -7.56
N ALA A 49 11.21 12.04 -8.71
CA ALA A 49 10.63 12.51 -9.97
C ALA A 49 9.10 12.34 -10.02
N ASP A 50 8.54 11.39 -9.25
CA ASP A 50 7.12 11.06 -9.23
C ASP A 50 6.55 11.26 -7.83
N GLY A 51 7.19 10.66 -6.82
CA GLY A 51 6.79 10.80 -5.42
C GLY A 51 5.44 10.17 -5.06
N SER A 52 4.78 9.47 -6.01
CA SER A 52 3.57 8.70 -5.75
C SER A 52 3.84 7.52 -4.80
N LEU A 53 2.90 7.28 -3.91
CA LEU A 53 2.90 6.13 -3.00
C LEU A 53 1.87 5.13 -3.51
N HIS A 54 2.29 3.87 -3.71
CA HIS A 54 1.40 2.79 -4.10
C HIS A 54 1.25 1.81 -2.93
N ALA A 55 0.02 1.38 -2.66
CA ALA A 55 -0.29 0.48 -1.55
C ALA A 55 -1.51 -0.39 -1.86
N CYS A 56 -1.58 -1.54 -1.21
CA CYS A 56 -2.77 -2.38 -1.18
C CYS A 56 -3.63 -2.08 0.06
N LEU A 57 -4.87 -1.63 -0.12
CA LEU A 57 -5.79 -1.31 0.97
C LEU A 57 -7.04 -2.21 0.93
N PRO A 58 -7.71 -2.43 2.08
CA PRO A 58 -9.03 -3.04 2.11
C PRO A 58 -10.03 -2.33 1.18
N TYR A 59 -10.97 -3.06 0.57
CA TYR A 59 -11.89 -2.51 -0.43
C TYR A 59 -12.75 -1.35 0.07
N ASP A 60 -13.20 -1.41 1.33
CA ASP A 60 -13.94 -0.34 2.00
C ASP A 60 -13.08 0.91 2.20
N VAL A 61 -11.81 0.73 2.59
CA VAL A 61 -10.85 1.82 2.74
C VAL A 61 -10.51 2.45 1.38
N VAL A 62 -10.40 1.65 0.31
CA VAL A 62 -10.18 2.19 -1.05
C VAL A 62 -11.32 3.14 -1.45
N ALA A 63 -12.57 2.75 -1.17
CA ALA A 63 -13.72 3.60 -1.48
C ALA A 63 -13.62 4.95 -0.75
N GLU A 64 -13.27 4.93 0.54
CA GLU A 64 -13.10 6.13 1.35
C GLU A 64 -11.92 7.00 0.89
N VAL A 65 -10.79 6.40 0.52
CA VAL A 65 -9.62 7.10 -0.03
C VAL A 65 -9.99 7.88 -1.29
N ILE A 66 -10.73 7.27 -2.20
CA ILE A 66 -11.16 7.89 -3.45
C ILE A 66 -12.20 8.99 -3.18
N GLU A 67 -13.21 8.69 -2.35
CA GLU A 67 -14.27 9.65 -2.01
C GLU A 67 -13.71 10.92 -1.36
N LYS A 68 -12.72 10.77 -0.47
CA LYS A 68 -12.07 11.89 0.23
C LYS A 68 -10.93 12.54 -0.57
N GLY A 69 -10.61 12.03 -1.75
CA GLY A 69 -9.58 12.59 -2.64
C GLY A 69 -8.14 12.38 -2.17
N TRP A 70 -7.86 11.33 -1.40
CA TRP A 70 -6.51 10.96 -0.94
C TRP A 70 -5.72 10.14 -1.97
N GLY A 71 -6.39 9.63 -2.99
CA GLY A 71 -5.77 8.86 -4.04
C GLY A 71 -6.78 8.41 -5.09
N GLU A 72 -6.28 7.61 -6.01
CA GLU A 72 -7.07 6.97 -7.05
C GLU A 72 -6.72 5.48 -7.19
N LEU A 73 -7.56 4.72 -7.89
CA LEU A 73 -7.17 3.37 -8.30
C LEU A 73 -5.89 3.45 -9.14
N HIS A 74 -4.93 2.57 -8.85
CA HIS A 74 -3.76 2.44 -9.69
C HIS A 74 -4.20 2.12 -11.13
N PRO A 75 -3.58 2.71 -12.18
CA PRO A 75 -3.94 2.44 -13.58
C PRO A 75 -4.17 0.96 -13.92
N VAL A 76 -3.26 0.05 -13.55
CA VAL A 76 -3.43 -1.40 -13.80
C VAL A 76 -4.63 -2.02 -13.07
N ALA A 77 -5.02 -1.51 -11.90
CA ALA A 77 -6.21 -1.96 -11.19
C ALA A 77 -7.48 -1.39 -11.83
N ARG A 78 -7.44 -0.13 -12.27
CA ARG A 78 -8.50 0.51 -13.06
C ARG A 78 -8.75 -0.22 -14.38
N ASP A 79 -7.70 -0.75 -15.00
CA ASP A 79 -7.78 -1.54 -16.24
C ASP A 79 -8.16 -3.02 -15.99
N GLY A 80 -8.43 -3.41 -14.74
CA GLY A 80 -8.88 -4.76 -14.38
C GLY A 80 -7.79 -5.83 -14.37
N LEU A 81 -6.50 -5.44 -14.46
CA LEU A 81 -5.36 -6.36 -14.48
C LEU A 81 -4.90 -6.76 -13.08
N ARG A 82 -5.32 -6.02 -12.05
CA ARG A 82 -5.01 -6.24 -10.63
C ARG A 82 -6.26 -6.01 -9.79
N PRO A 83 -6.34 -6.59 -8.57
CA PRO A 83 -7.42 -6.29 -7.64
C PRO A 83 -7.55 -4.79 -7.37
N THR A 84 -8.78 -4.31 -7.18
CA THR A 84 -9.07 -2.90 -6.90
C THR A 84 -8.64 -2.45 -5.50
N THR A 85 -7.96 -3.31 -4.74
CA THR A 85 -7.23 -2.94 -3.52
C THR A 85 -5.98 -2.12 -3.80
N LEU A 86 -5.42 -2.19 -5.01
CA LEU A 86 -4.21 -1.45 -5.38
C LEU A 86 -4.52 0.00 -5.76
N VAL A 87 -4.03 0.93 -4.95
CA VAL A 87 -4.23 2.38 -5.13
C VAL A 87 -2.92 3.13 -5.36
N MET A 88 -3.04 4.32 -5.92
CA MET A 88 -2.03 5.36 -5.92
C MET A 88 -2.49 6.48 -4.97
N LEU A 89 -1.74 6.68 -3.89
CA LEU A 89 -1.97 7.72 -2.90
C LEU A 89 -1.21 8.99 -3.29
N PHE A 90 -1.84 10.14 -3.09
CA PHE A 90 -1.24 11.42 -3.38
C PHE A 90 -0.25 11.83 -2.28
N GLY A 91 0.84 12.49 -2.70
CA GLY A 91 1.86 12.97 -1.78
C GLY A 91 1.31 14.03 -0.81
N PRO A 92 1.67 13.99 0.48
CA PRO A 92 1.20 14.96 1.46
C PRO A 92 1.80 16.35 1.20
N ARG A 93 1.01 17.39 1.40
CA ARG A 93 1.42 18.80 1.21
C ARG A 93 1.95 19.45 2.48
N ASP A 94 1.53 18.92 3.63
CA ASP A 94 1.86 19.44 4.95
C ASP A 94 1.94 18.30 5.99
N PRO A 95 2.35 18.60 7.24
CA PRO A 95 2.48 17.59 8.28
C PRO A 95 1.17 16.90 8.69
N ASP A 96 0.02 17.56 8.56
CA ASP A 96 -1.27 16.97 8.94
C ASP A 96 -1.68 15.92 7.89
N GLU A 97 -1.45 16.19 6.61
CA GLU A 97 -1.65 15.22 5.54
C GLU A 97 -0.66 14.06 5.62
N LEU A 98 0.58 14.33 6.03
CA LEU A 98 1.57 13.28 6.24
C LEU A 98 1.10 12.25 7.27
N GLU A 99 0.42 12.69 8.33
CA GLU A 99 -0.16 11.78 9.33
C GLU A 99 -1.28 10.93 8.72
N ILE A 100 -2.09 11.47 7.81
CA ILE A 100 -3.13 10.71 7.10
C ILE A 100 -2.51 9.66 6.18
N ILE A 101 -1.51 10.05 5.38
CA ILE A 101 -0.78 9.11 4.52
C ILE A 101 -0.10 8.02 5.35
N TRP A 102 0.47 8.39 6.51
CA TRP A 102 1.05 7.44 7.45
C TRP A 102 0.01 6.44 7.97
N GLN A 103 -1.18 6.90 8.35
CA GLN A 103 -2.29 6.02 8.77
C GLN A 103 -2.70 5.05 7.65
N LEU A 104 -2.77 5.49 6.40
CA LEU A 104 -3.07 4.61 5.27
C LEU A 104 -2.00 3.54 5.05
N VAL A 105 -0.72 3.87 5.27
CA VAL A 105 0.37 2.88 5.25
C VAL A 105 0.22 1.86 6.39
N GLN A 106 -0.20 2.29 7.58
CA GLN A 106 -0.49 1.38 8.69
C GLN A 106 -1.66 0.45 8.36
N VAL A 107 -2.73 0.97 7.75
CA VAL A 107 -3.86 0.16 7.30
C VAL A 107 -3.44 -0.87 6.24
N SER A 108 -2.57 -0.49 5.30
CA SER A 108 -2.00 -1.42 4.31
C SER A 108 -1.20 -2.54 4.98
N HIS A 109 -0.39 -2.20 5.99
CA HIS A 109 0.37 -3.18 6.78
C HIS A 109 -0.55 -4.13 7.54
N ASP A 110 -1.55 -3.61 8.26
CA ASP A 110 -2.54 -4.40 8.99
C ASP A 110 -3.31 -5.34 8.06
N PHE A 111 -3.67 -4.84 6.88
CA PHE A 111 -4.31 -5.64 5.83
C PHE A 111 -3.41 -6.77 5.35
N ALA A 112 -2.09 -6.57 5.28
CA ALA A 112 -1.16 -7.60 4.82
C ALA A 112 -0.83 -8.68 5.89
N ILE A 113 -1.03 -8.39 7.19
CA ILE A 113 -0.74 -9.35 8.29
C ILE A 113 -1.98 -10.00 8.92
N THR A 114 -3.16 -9.41 8.75
CA THR A 114 -4.40 -9.89 9.39
C THR A 114 -5.00 -11.06 8.61
N PRO A 115 -5.32 -12.21 9.22
CA PRO A 115 -5.98 -13.31 8.52
C PRO A 115 -7.29 -12.84 7.87
N ALA A 116 -7.60 -13.33 6.66
CA ALA A 116 -8.94 -13.18 6.11
C ALA A 116 -9.94 -13.76 7.12
N ARG A 117 -11.02 -13.02 7.42
CA ARG A 117 -12.11 -13.57 8.23
C ARG A 117 -12.62 -14.80 7.48
N SER A 118 -12.60 -15.95 8.14
CA SER A 118 -13.35 -17.10 7.64
C SER A 118 -14.82 -16.72 7.72
N ASP A 119 -15.48 -16.66 6.57
CA ASP A 119 -16.93 -16.56 6.53
C ASP A 119 -17.49 -17.77 7.30
N ALA A 120 -18.24 -17.49 8.37
CA ALA A 120 -18.95 -18.50 9.16
C ALA A 120 -20.31 -18.78 8.53
#